data_AF-A0A7C3WDK0-F1
#
_entry.id   AF-A0A7C3WDK0-F1
#
_cell.length_a   1.000
_cell.length_b   1.000
_cell.length_c   1.000
_cell.angle_alpha   90.00
_cell.angle_beta   90.00
_cell.angle_gamma   90.00
#
_symmetry.space_group_name_H-M   'P 1'
#
loop_
_entity.id
_entity.type
_entity.pdbx_description
1 polymer ?
#
loop_
_entity_poly.entity_id
_entity_poly.type
_entity_poly.pdbx_seq_one_letter_code
_entity_poly.pdbx_strand_id
1 'polypeptide(L)'
;MSLFTALVPSLHAANITYYVSPNGSDSNPGVSLDKPFRTTQKCAGVTTPGDTCLIRGGVYRETVIPARSGAVGAPIVFQAYQNKVVIISGNEVIAGWTSYSGHVYRAAMPWSLKVRTPEQITDNQLFVDGQMMVEARWSNLLPERSTRQTNGDKARSDGVGNVGQYTATYLDSALGALPAGLFDGGKITSPATSSALPSAGQRPAARCAGWKTATLAMCWPCVPT
;
A
#
# COMPACT_ATOMS: atom_id res chain seq x y z
N MET A 1 -12.84 -47.84 -46.89
CA MET A 1 -12.36 -46.45 -46.77
C MET A 1 -11.28 -46.43 -45.70
N SER A 2 -10.01 -46.36 -46.10
CA SER A 2 -8.88 -46.31 -45.16
C SER A 2 -8.66 -44.84 -44.78
N LEU A 3 -8.86 -44.51 -43.50
CA LEU A 3 -8.61 -43.16 -42.97
C LEU A 3 -7.10 -42.98 -42.78
N PHE A 4 -6.47 -42.18 -43.63
CA PHE A 4 -5.11 -41.70 -43.39
C PHE A 4 -5.15 -40.57 -42.36
N THR A 5 -4.72 -40.84 -41.13
CA THR A 5 -4.52 -39.81 -40.10
C THR A 5 -3.23 -39.06 -40.44
N ALA A 6 -3.34 -37.84 -40.97
CA ALA A 6 -2.19 -36.97 -41.19
C ALA A 6 -1.66 -36.47 -39.84
N LEU A 7 -0.44 -36.88 -39.49
CA LEU A 7 0.30 -36.37 -38.33
C LEU A 7 0.77 -34.96 -38.68
N VAL A 8 0.10 -33.93 -38.13
CA VAL A 8 0.56 -32.54 -38.26
C VAL A 8 1.60 -32.30 -37.17
N PRO A 9 2.89 -32.12 -37.47
CA PRO A 9 3.87 -31.79 -36.44
C PRO A 9 3.55 -30.39 -35.89
N SER A 10 3.25 -30.32 -34.59
CA SER A 10 3.15 -29.04 -33.89
C SER A 10 4.53 -28.39 -33.87
N LEU A 11 4.71 -27.33 -34.66
CA LEU A 11 5.81 -26.38 -34.52
C LEU A 11 5.73 -25.78 -33.11
N HIS A 12 6.48 -26.35 -32.16
CA HIS A 12 6.76 -25.66 -30.91
C HIS A 12 7.61 -24.44 -31.27
N ALA A 13 7.04 -23.25 -31.17
CA ALA A 13 7.81 -22.01 -31.22
C ALA A 13 8.96 -22.13 -30.21
N ALA A 14 10.18 -21.80 -30.63
CA ALA A 14 11.32 -21.84 -29.74
C ALA A 14 11.08 -20.90 -28.55
N ASN A 15 11.21 -21.42 -27.33
CA ASN A 15 11.05 -20.64 -26.10
C ASN A 15 12.05 -19.48 -26.11
N ILE A 16 11.57 -18.24 -26.05
CA ILE A 16 12.41 -17.04 -26.07
C ILE A 16 12.75 -16.63 -24.64
N THR A 17 14.02 -16.30 -24.42
CA THR A 17 14.47 -15.66 -23.17
C THR A 17 14.64 -14.17 -23.41
N TYR A 18 13.89 -13.38 -22.64
CA TYR A 18 13.98 -11.93 -22.60
C TYR A 18 14.74 -11.47 -21.36
N TYR A 19 15.34 -10.30 -21.43
CA TYR A 19 16.10 -9.65 -20.38
C TYR A 19 15.52 -8.28 -20.08
N VAL A 20 15.37 -7.98 -18.80
CA VAL A 20 14.87 -6.69 -18.30
C VAL A 20 15.94 -6.06 -17.40
N SER A 21 16.17 -4.76 -17.51
CA SER A 21 17.14 -4.01 -16.70
C SER A 21 16.68 -2.57 -16.45
N PRO A 22 16.92 -1.97 -15.28
CA PRO A 22 16.54 -0.57 -15.04
C PRO A 22 17.22 0.41 -16.01
N ASN A 23 18.39 0.05 -16.54
CA ASN A 23 19.16 0.83 -17.50
C ASN A 23 18.87 0.45 -18.97
N GLY A 24 17.87 -0.40 -19.21
CA GLY A 24 17.47 -0.82 -20.56
C GLY A 24 16.60 0.20 -21.30
N SER A 25 16.05 -0.23 -22.43
CA SER A 25 15.05 0.53 -23.21
C SER A 25 13.95 -0.40 -23.70
N ASP A 26 12.68 0.01 -23.62
CA ASP A 26 11.56 -0.78 -24.15
C ASP A 26 11.46 -0.77 -25.68
N SER A 27 12.31 0.02 -26.34
CA SER A 27 12.55 -0.04 -27.79
C SER A 27 13.55 -1.14 -28.18
N ASN A 28 14.30 -1.70 -27.21
CA ASN A 28 15.22 -2.79 -27.49
C ASN A 28 14.46 -4.08 -27.82
N PRO A 29 15.08 -5.06 -28.50
CA PRO A 29 14.47 -6.35 -28.75
C PRO A 29 14.32 -7.22 -27.48
N GLY A 30 15.10 -6.94 -26.42
CA GLY A 30 14.99 -7.64 -25.14
C GLY A 30 15.62 -9.04 -25.11
N VAL A 31 16.03 -9.62 -26.24
CA VAL A 31 16.56 -11.00 -26.33
C VAL A 31 18.05 -11.16 -26.02
N SER A 32 18.71 -10.09 -25.54
CA SER A 32 20.13 -10.11 -25.17
C SER A 32 20.39 -9.25 -23.93
N LEU A 33 21.49 -9.54 -23.23
CA LEU A 33 21.92 -8.77 -22.06
C LEU A 33 22.35 -7.33 -22.38
N ASP A 34 22.84 -7.09 -23.60
CA ASP A 34 23.31 -5.77 -24.06
C ASP A 34 22.16 -4.85 -24.50
N LYS A 35 21.06 -5.44 -24.95
CA LYS A 35 19.84 -4.71 -25.34
C LYS A 35 18.61 -5.25 -24.60
N PRO A 36 18.55 -5.10 -23.25
CA PRO A 36 17.42 -5.54 -22.46
C PRO A 36 16.26 -4.54 -22.57
N PHE A 37 15.04 -4.99 -22.30
CA PHE A 37 13.92 -4.09 -22.01
C PHE A 37 14.20 -3.27 -20.76
N ARG A 38 13.54 -2.11 -20.65
CA ARG A 38 13.60 -1.27 -19.44
C ARG A 38 12.62 -1.75 -18.37
N THR A 39 11.41 -2.14 -18.79
CA THR A 39 10.30 -2.44 -17.88
C THR A 39 9.96 -3.92 -17.87
N THR A 40 9.49 -4.40 -16.72
CA THR A 40 8.93 -5.74 -16.57
C THR A 40 7.62 -5.85 -17.36
N GLN A 41 6.84 -4.78 -17.40
CA GLN A 41 5.61 -4.69 -18.18
C GLN A 41 5.84 -4.90 -19.67
N LYS A 42 6.91 -4.34 -20.25
CA LYS A 42 7.25 -4.58 -21.65
C LYS A 42 7.45 -6.07 -21.92
N CYS A 43 8.17 -6.76 -21.04
CA CYS A 43 8.36 -8.20 -21.14
C CYS A 43 7.01 -8.95 -21.05
N ALA A 44 6.19 -8.59 -20.06
CA ALA A 44 4.88 -9.20 -19.83
C ALA A 44 3.89 -9.02 -20.99
N GLY A 45 4.06 -7.97 -21.81
CA GLY A 45 3.26 -7.73 -23.01
C GLY A 45 3.67 -8.59 -24.22
N VAL A 46 4.95 -8.95 -24.35
CA VAL A 46 5.47 -9.66 -25.52
C VAL A 46 5.55 -11.18 -25.32
N THR A 47 5.70 -11.65 -24.08
CA THR A 47 5.84 -13.09 -23.79
C THR A 47 4.62 -13.90 -24.22
N THR A 48 4.92 -15.10 -24.70
CA THR A 48 3.98 -16.16 -25.08
C THR A 48 4.28 -17.43 -24.27
N PRO A 49 3.35 -18.42 -24.20
CA PRO A 49 3.56 -19.64 -23.44
C PRO A 49 4.92 -20.30 -23.73
N GLY A 50 5.70 -20.58 -22.68
CA GLY A 50 7.06 -21.15 -22.77
C GLY A 50 8.19 -20.12 -22.65
N ASP A 51 7.91 -18.82 -22.83
CA ASP A 51 8.91 -17.76 -22.73
C ASP A 51 9.32 -17.47 -21.29
N THR A 52 10.54 -16.93 -21.14
CA THR A 52 11.10 -16.51 -19.85
C THR A 52 11.53 -15.05 -19.88
N CYS A 53 11.12 -14.28 -18.87
CA CYS A 53 11.61 -12.94 -18.57
C CYS A 53 12.64 -13.02 -17.44
N LEU A 54 13.91 -12.80 -17.75
CA LEU A 54 15.01 -12.68 -16.79
C LEU A 54 15.21 -11.22 -16.38
N ILE A 55 14.88 -10.90 -15.13
CA ILE A 55 14.84 -9.53 -14.60
C ILE A 55 16.12 -9.26 -13.81
N ARG A 56 16.90 -8.28 -14.24
CA ARG A 56 18.15 -7.90 -13.56
C ARG A 56 17.85 -7.15 -12.26
N GLY A 57 18.79 -7.19 -11.32
CA GLY A 57 18.61 -6.56 -10.01
C GLY A 57 18.33 -5.06 -10.11
N GLY A 58 17.41 -4.58 -9.29
CA GLY A 58 16.95 -3.20 -9.29
C GLY A 58 15.56 -3.01 -8.69
N VAL A 59 15.16 -1.74 -8.58
CA VAL A 59 13.81 -1.33 -8.18
C VAL A 59 13.04 -0.90 -9.42
N TYR A 60 11.91 -1.55 -9.63
CA TYR A 60 10.99 -1.31 -10.74
C TYR A 60 9.69 -0.75 -10.17
N ARG A 61 9.45 0.55 -10.36
CA ARG A 61 8.23 1.24 -9.91
C ARG A 61 7.21 1.20 -11.03
N GLU A 62 6.48 0.10 -11.13
CA GLU A 62 5.58 -0.16 -12.24
C GLU A 62 4.43 -1.09 -11.84
N THR A 63 3.35 -1.04 -12.62
CA THR A 63 2.26 -2.02 -12.58
C THR A 63 2.48 -3.04 -13.67
N VAL A 64 2.55 -4.33 -13.30
CA VAL A 64 2.73 -5.43 -14.24
C VAL A 64 1.40 -6.16 -14.46
N ILE A 65 0.97 -6.23 -15.71
CA ILE A 65 -0.25 -6.87 -16.20
C ILE A 65 0.17 -7.80 -17.36
N PRO A 66 0.39 -9.10 -17.09
CA PRO A 66 0.67 -10.08 -18.14
C PRO A 66 -0.42 -10.10 -19.20
N ALA A 67 -0.04 -9.98 -20.47
CA ALA A 67 -1.00 -9.94 -21.57
C ALA A 67 -1.59 -11.32 -21.90
N ARG A 68 -0.94 -12.40 -21.45
CA ARG A 68 -1.28 -13.79 -21.79
C ARG A 68 -1.04 -14.69 -20.58
N SER A 69 -1.80 -15.78 -20.53
CA SER A 69 -1.52 -16.92 -19.65
C SER A 69 -0.50 -17.86 -20.28
N GLY A 70 0.23 -18.61 -19.46
CA GLY A 70 0.98 -19.78 -19.92
C GLY A 70 0.06 -20.94 -20.33
N ALA A 71 0.66 -22.01 -20.84
CA ALA A 71 -0.02 -23.26 -21.17
C ALA A 71 0.51 -24.42 -20.32
N VAL A 72 -0.23 -25.54 -20.29
CA VAL A 72 0.24 -26.78 -19.63
C VAL A 72 1.56 -27.22 -20.26
N GLY A 73 2.60 -27.38 -19.43
CA GLY A 73 3.96 -27.71 -19.88
C GLY A 73 4.74 -26.54 -20.49
N ALA A 74 4.13 -25.37 -20.67
CA ALA A 74 4.77 -24.17 -21.22
C ALA A 74 4.33 -22.91 -20.43
N PRO A 75 4.75 -22.77 -19.16
CA PRO A 75 4.47 -21.57 -18.37
C PRO A 75 5.20 -20.36 -18.95
N ILE A 76 4.67 -19.17 -18.69
CA ILE A 76 5.44 -17.93 -18.84
C ILE A 76 6.17 -17.70 -17.51
N VAL A 77 7.48 -17.57 -17.54
CA VAL A 77 8.31 -17.48 -16.33
C VAL A 77 8.86 -16.06 -16.17
N PHE A 78 8.61 -15.44 -15.02
CA PHE A 78 9.28 -14.21 -14.61
C PHE A 78 10.25 -14.56 -13.48
N GLN A 79 11.53 -14.31 -13.67
CA GLN A 79 12.57 -14.75 -12.74
C GLN A 79 13.67 -13.70 -12.60
N ALA A 80 14.21 -13.57 -11.40
CA ALA A 80 15.41 -12.77 -11.18
C ALA A 80 16.63 -13.37 -11.92
N TYR A 81 17.33 -12.54 -12.70
CA TYR A 81 18.57 -12.93 -13.36
C TYR A 81 19.68 -13.15 -12.33
N GLN A 82 20.30 -14.34 -12.35
CA GLN A 82 21.44 -14.71 -11.48
C GLN A 82 21.20 -14.50 -9.98
N ASN A 83 19.98 -14.78 -9.49
CA ASN A 83 19.63 -14.66 -8.07
C ASN A 83 19.87 -13.25 -7.48
N LYS A 84 19.83 -12.20 -8.31
CA LYS A 84 19.89 -10.82 -7.84
C LYS A 84 18.56 -10.41 -7.20
N VAL A 85 18.60 -9.42 -6.30
CA VAL A 85 17.38 -8.87 -5.68
C VAL A 85 16.65 -7.99 -6.70
N VAL A 86 15.41 -8.37 -7.02
CA VAL A 86 14.49 -7.62 -7.87
C VAL A 86 13.33 -7.16 -7.00
N ILE A 87 13.06 -5.86 -7.01
CA ILE A 87 11.95 -5.26 -6.26
C ILE A 87 10.97 -4.65 -7.26
N ILE A 88 9.80 -5.27 -7.41
CA ILE A 88 8.66 -4.63 -8.09
C ILE A 88 7.91 -3.84 -7.02
N SER A 89 7.90 -2.52 -7.14
CA SER A 89 7.39 -1.62 -6.11
C SER A 89 6.17 -0.86 -6.60
N GLY A 90 5.08 -0.93 -5.84
CA GLY A 90 3.94 -0.02 -5.99
C GLY A 90 4.13 1.32 -5.27
N ASN A 91 5.34 1.60 -4.78
CA ASN A 91 5.62 2.81 -4.02
C ASN A 91 6.11 3.90 -4.97
N GLU A 92 5.70 5.12 -4.70
CA GLU A 92 6.22 6.32 -5.35
C GLU A 92 7.15 7.07 -4.41
N VAL A 93 8.16 7.74 -4.99
CA VAL A 93 9.14 8.51 -4.21
C VAL A 93 8.54 9.88 -3.91
N ILE A 94 8.43 10.22 -2.63
CA ILE A 94 8.07 11.57 -2.19
C ILE A 94 9.36 12.39 -2.08
N ALA A 95 9.50 13.38 -2.95
CA ALA A 95 10.63 14.32 -2.96
C ALA A 95 10.23 15.68 -2.36
N GLY A 96 11.20 16.60 -2.23
CA GLY A 96 10.93 17.98 -1.81
C GLY A 96 10.58 18.15 -0.32
N TRP A 97 11.15 17.30 0.54
CA TRP A 97 11.00 17.42 1.99
C TRP A 97 11.61 18.73 2.50
N THR A 98 10.87 19.41 3.37
CA THR A 98 11.30 20.65 4.05
C THR A 98 11.10 20.51 5.55
N SER A 99 11.99 21.14 6.33
CA SER A 99 11.82 21.23 7.77
C SER A 99 10.58 22.06 8.11
N TYR A 100 9.77 21.59 9.06
CA TYR A 100 8.60 22.31 9.56
C TYR A 100 8.86 22.85 10.97
N SER A 101 9.12 21.96 11.94
CA SER A 101 9.46 22.33 13.31
C SER A 101 10.10 21.16 14.06
N GLY A 102 11.16 21.41 14.83
CA GLY A 102 11.89 20.36 15.55
C GLY A 102 12.34 19.23 14.62
N HIS A 103 11.88 18.00 14.89
CA HIS A 103 12.14 16.81 14.06
C HIS A 103 10.98 16.47 13.10
N VAL A 104 10.09 17.42 12.84
CA VAL A 104 8.95 17.26 11.92
C VAL A 104 9.31 17.85 10.55
N TYR A 105 9.14 17.02 9.52
CA TYR A 105 9.35 17.39 8.12
C TYR A 105 8.03 17.27 7.35
N ARG A 106 7.91 18.02 6.25
CA ARG A 106 6.75 17.98 5.36
C ARG A 106 7.16 17.97 3.89
N ALA A 107 6.38 17.29 3.07
CA ALA A 107 6.49 17.28 1.61
C ALA A 107 5.09 17.28 0.98
N ALA A 108 4.98 17.81 -0.23
CA ALA A 108 3.75 17.71 -1.00
C ALA A 108 3.58 16.27 -1.52
N MET A 109 2.40 15.69 -1.29
CA MET A 109 2.04 14.37 -1.80
C MET A 109 0.96 14.54 -2.89
N PRO A 110 1.30 14.36 -4.18
CA PRO A 110 0.39 14.71 -5.28
C PRO A 110 -0.71 13.66 -5.55
N TRP A 111 -0.73 12.55 -4.82
CA TRP A 111 -1.64 11.42 -5.02
C TRP A 111 -1.99 10.75 -3.68
N SER A 112 -3.00 9.87 -3.69
CA SER A 112 -3.44 9.14 -2.50
C SER A 112 -4.03 7.77 -2.87
N LEU A 113 -3.75 6.73 -2.09
CA LEU A 113 -4.02 5.33 -2.48
C LEU A 113 -5.52 4.99 -2.62
N LYS A 114 -6.43 5.69 -1.93
CA LYS A 114 -7.90 5.56 -2.05
C LYS A 114 -8.65 6.71 -1.37
N VAL A 115 -9.06 7.73 -2.12
CA VAL A 115 -10.09 8.68 -1.65
C VAL A 115 -11.43 7.95 -1.75
N ARG A 116 -11.92 7.40 -0.64
CA ARG A 116 -13.22 6.70 -0.62
C ARG A 116 -14.38 7.71 -0.66
N THR A 117 -14.17 8.91 -0.11
CA THR A 117 -14.95 10.15 -0.29
C THR A 117 -14.00 11.36 -0.07
N PRO A 118 -14.34 12.60 -0.50
CA PRO A 118 -13.50 13.79 -0.27
C PRO A 118 -13.10 14.04 1.20
N GLU A 119 -13.84 13.44 2.14
CA GLU A 119 -13.65 13.55 3.59
C GLU A 119 -12.88 12.35 4.21
N GLN A 120 -12.52 11.35 3.41
CA GLN A 120 -11.76 10.17 3.85
C GLN A 120 -10.34 10.19 3.26
N ILE A 121 -9.37 10.51 4.10
CA ILE A 121 -7.94 10.31 3.79
C ILE A 121 -7.62 8.81 3.90
N THR A 122 -6.67 8.41 3.07
CA THR A 122 -6.63 7.13 2.40
C THR A 122 -5.71 6.12 3.08
N ASP A 123 -5.73 4.86 2.64
CA ASP A 123 -4.87 3.74 3.07
C ASP A 123 -3.35 3.95 2.73
N ASN A 124 -2.82 5.17 2.89
CA ASN A 124 -1.44 5.53 2.57
C ASN A 124 -0.48 4.99 3.62
N GLN A 125 0.64 4.44 3.16
CA GLN A 125 1.71 3.96 4.01
C GLN A 125 3.01 4.68 3.63
N LEU A 126 3.67 5.29 4.62
CA LEU A 126 4.97 5.92 4.43
C LEU A 126 6.09 4.91 4.73
N PHE A 127 7.13 4.95 3.90
CA PHE A 127 8.37 4.19 4.11
C PHE A 127 9.56 5.14 4.05
N VAL A 128 10.51 4.97 4.97
CA VAL A 128 11.81 5.68 4.99
C VAL A 128 12.90 4.60 4.98
N ASP A 129 13.80 4.65 4.00
CA ASP A 129 14.89 3.67 3.82
C ASP A 129 14.44 2.19 3.86
N GLY A 130 13.24 1.92 3.34
CA GLY A 130 12.63 0.59 3.32
C GLY A 130 11.92 0.19 4.61
N GLN A 131 12.01 0.99 5.68
CA GLN A 131 11.29 0.77 6.93
C GLN A 131 9.90 1.43 6.86
N MET A 132 8.86 0.67 7.21
CA MET A 132 7.50 1.18 7.32
C MET A 132 7.39 2.14 8.51
N MET A 133 6.91 3.36 8.26
CA MET A 133 6.70 4.37 9.30
C MET A 133 5.32 4.25 9.94
N VAL A 134 5.19 4.71 11.17
CA VAL A 134 3.92 4.68 11.90
C VAL A 134 3.14 5.95 11.61
N GLU A 135 1.88 5.82 11.23
CA GLU A 135 0.94 6.94 11.23
C GLU A 135 0.85 7.53 12.65
N ALA A 136 0.74 8.85 12.77
CA ALA A 136 0.68 9.52 14.06
C ALA A 136 -0.43 8.91 14.94
N ARG A 137 -0.08 8.44 16.13
CA ARG A 137 -0.98 7.70 17.03
C ARG A 137 -0.58 7.85 18.49
N TRP A 138 -1.52 7.51 19.37
CA TRP A 138 -1.28 7.27 20.79
C TRP A 138 -1.76 5.86 21.18
N SER A 139 -1.05 5.11 22.03
CA SER A 139 0.32 5.39 22.48
C SER A 139 1.31 5.35 21.29
N ASN A 140 2.45 6.02 21.48
CA ASN A 140 3.52 6.01 20.48
C ASN A 140 3.95 4.58 20.19
N LEU A 141 4.16 4.28 18.92
CA LEU A 141 4.63 2.99 18.44
C LEU A 141 5.96 3.19 17.74
N LEU A 142 6.94 2.34 18.05
CA LEU A 142 8.19 2.32 17.33
C LEU A 142 7.98 1.70 15.94
N PRO A 143 8.68 2.15 14.87
CA PRO A 143 8.35 1.72 13.52
C PRO A 143 8.57 0.22 13.25
N GLU A 144 9.46 -0.45 13.97
CA GLU A 144 9.63 -1.91 13.91
C GLU A 144 8.42 -2.70 14.41
N ARG A 145 7.54 -2.08 15.21
CA ARG A 145 6.29 -2.68 15.71
C ARG A 145 5.08 -2.39 14.83
N SER A 146 5.24 -1.59 13.77
CA SER A 146 4.16 -1.17 12.85
C SER A 146 3.33 -2.34 12.32
N THR A 147 3.98 -3.45 11.98
CA THR A 147 3.35 -4.67 11.42
C THR A 147 3.10 -5.78 12.46
N ARG A 148 3.57 -5.62 13.70
CA ARG A 148 3.54 -6.65 14.77
C ARG A 148 3.09 -6.07 16.10
N GLN A 149 1.92 -5.45 16.09
CA GLN A 149 1.34 -4.85 17.29
C GLN A 149 0.86 -5.93 18.26
N THR A 150 1.20 -5.76 19.52
CA THR A 150 0.75 -6.55 20.66
C THR A 150 -0.40 -5.84 21.39
N ASN A 151 -1.05 -6.51 22.33
CA ASN A 151 -2.05 -5.86 23.19
C ASN A 151 -1.47 -4.78 24.13
N GLY A 152 -0.15 -4.68 24.28
CA GLY A 152 0.51 -3.58 25.00
C GLY A 152 0.73 -2.34 24.14
N ASP A 153 0.66 -2.48 22.81
CA ASP A 153 0.79 -1.35 21.87
C ASP A 153 -0.54 -0.63 21.63
N LYS A 154 -1.64 -1.30 21.94
CA LYS A 154 -2.98 -0.75 21.79
C LYS A 154 -3.21 0.26 22.89
N ALA A 155 -3.87 1.37 22.56
CA ALA A 155 -4.39 2.27 23.58
C ALA A 155 -5.33 1.50 24.52
N ARG A 156 -5.10 1.64 25.82
CA ARG A 156 -6.00 1.18 26.87
C ARG A 156 -6.50 2.41 27.60
N SER A 157 -7.82 2.56 27.71
CA SER A 157 -8.39 3.58 28.59
C SER A 157 -8.40 3.07 30.03
N ASP A 158 -8.09 3.94 30.97
CA ASP A 158 -8.25 3.70 32.41
C ASP A 158 -9.74 3.51 32.78
N GLY A 159 -10.64 4.11 31.99
CA GLY A 159 -12.08 3.91 32.12
C GLY A 159 -12.85 4.38 30.88
N VAL A 160 -14.12 3.98 30.81
CA VAL A 160 -15.07 4.47 29.80
C VAL A 160 -16.30 5.01 30.52
N GLY A 161 -16.76 6.20 30.13
CA GLY A 161 -18.00 6.82 30.60
C GLY A 161 -18.90 7.23 29.43
N ASN A 162 -20.20 7.43 29.69
CA ASN A 162 -21.20 7.83 28.68
C ASN A 162 -21.14 7.02 27.37
N VAL A 163 -21.46 5.73 27.45
CA VAL A 163 -21.52 4.85 26.26
C VAL A 163 -22.92 4.91 25.65
N GLY A 164 -23.03 5.63 24.54
CA GLY A 164 -24.19 5.63 23.66
C GLY A 164 -23.89 4.94 22.34
N GLN A 165 -24.91 4.80 21.50
CA GLN A 165 -24.79 4.17 20.18
C GLN A 165 -23.79 4.90 19.25
N TYR A 166 -23.51 6.18 19.49
CA TYR A 166 -22.66 7.03 18.65
C TYR A 166 -21.60 7.83 19.42
N THR A 167 -21.58 7.71 20.75
CA THR A 167 -20.69 8.49 21.61
C THR A 167 -20.13 7.61 22.72
N ALA A 168 -18.85 7.78 23.02
CA ALA A 168 -18.20 7.18 24.17
C ALA A 168 -17.18 8.19 24.71
N THR A 169 -17.06 8.29 26.02
CA THR A 169 -16.01 9.07 26.68
C THR A 169 -14.93 8.11 27.16
N TYR A 170 -13.72 8.26 26.65
CA TYR A 170 -12.56 7.51 27.11
C TYR A 170 -11.80 8.33 28.15
N LEU A 171 -11.54 7.73 29.30
CA LEU A 171 -10.77 8.32 30.39
C LEU A 171 -9.41 7.63 30.43
N ASP A 172 -8.36 8.42 30.36
CA ASP A 172 -6.98 7.96 30.49
C ASP A 172 -6.18 9.10 31.11
N SER A 173 -5.62 8.84 32.29
CA SER A 173 -4.87 9.80 33.08
C SER A 173 -3.62 10.30 32.34
N ALA A 174 -3.03 9.49 31.46
CA ALA A 174 -1.89 9.87 30.62
C ALA A 174 -2.25 10.91 29.55
N LEU A 175 -3.53 11.02 29.15
CA LEU A 175 -3.98 12.07 28.23
C LEU A 175 -4.06 13.45 28.90
N GLY A 176 -4.07 13.54 30.23
CA GLY A 176 -4.19 14.80 30.96
C GLY A 176 -3.04 15.79 30.72
N ALA A 177 -1.85 15.28 30.40
CA ALA A 177 -0.67 16.08 30.08
C ALA A 177 -0.66 16.62 28.63
N LEU A 178 -1.56 16.14 27.78
CA LEU A 178 -1.62 16.51 26.37
C LEU A 178 -2.52 17.73 26.16
N PRO A 179 -2.14 18.67 25.27
CA PRO A 179 -2.94 19.86 25.00
C PRO A 179 -4.32 19.49 24.45
N ALA A 180 -5.31 20.34 24.75
CA ALA A 180 -6.64 20.19 24.17
C ALA A 180 -6.56 20.28 22.64
N GLY A 181 -7.37 19.49 21.94
CA GLY A 181 -7.42 19.48 20.47
C GLY A 181 -6.30 18.67 19.79
N LEU A 182 -5.35 18.10 20.55
CA LEU A 182 -4.23 17.33 19.98
C LEU A 182 -4.69 16.15 19.09
N PHE A 183 -5.82 15.54 19.44
CA PHE A 183 -6.37 14.38 18.73
C PHE A 183 -7.58 14.72 17.86
N ASP A 184 -7.83 16.00 17.58
CA ASP A 184 -8.95 16.40 16.72
C ASP A 184 -8.74 15.81 15.32
N GLY A 185 -9.73 15.03 14.84
CA GLY A 185 -9.63 14.29 13.58
C GLY A 185 -8.87 12.94 13.68
N GLY A 186 -8.33 12.59 14.85
CA GLY A 186 -7.63 11.33 15.08
C GLY A 186 -8.56 10.11 15.10
N LYS A 187 -8.10 8.98 14.57
CA LYS A 187 -8.85 7.72 14.58
C LYS A 187 -8.63 6.97 15.91
N ILE A 188 -9.71 6.73 16.64
CA ILE A 188 -9.69 5.84 17.81
C ILE A 188 -9.95 4.41 17.36
N THR A 189 -9.04 3.49 17.70
CA THR A 189 -9.22 2.06 17.45
C THR A 189 -9.36 1.35 18.80
N SER A 190 -10.57 0.93 19.15
CA SER A 190 -10.81 0.11 20.34
C SER A 190 -10.65 -1.39 20.01
N PRO A 191 -10.20 -2.22 20.97
CA PRO A 191 -10.35 -3.66 20.81
C PRO A 191 -11.85 -3.97 20.68
N ALA A 192 -12.24 -4.70 19.63
CA ALA A 192 -13.61 -5.15 19.48
C ALA A 192 -14.01 -5.99 20.70
N THR A 193 -14.80 -5.44 21.61
CA THR A 193 -15.60 -6.26 22.51
C THR A 193 -16.75 -6.80 21.66
N SER A 194 -16.77 -8.12 21.49
CA SER A 194 -17.77 -8.86 20.74
C SER A 194 -19.19 -8.62 21.28
N SER A 195 -19.91 -7.64 20.74
CA SER A 195 -21.38 -7.64 20.69
C SER A 195 -21.89 -6.52 19.78
N ALA A 196 -22.41 -6.92 18.62
CA ALA A 196 -23.29 -6.19 17.71
C ALA A 196 -22.75 -4.92 17.02
N LEU A 197 -22.24 -5.09 15.80
CA LEU A 197 -22.34 -4.06 14.76
C LEU A 197 -23.70 -4.24 14.06
N PRO A 198 -24.64 -3.28 14.08
CA PRO A 198 -25.70 -3.25 13.09
C PRO A 198 -25.15 -2.69 11.77
N SER A 199 -25.78 -3.16 10.70
CA SER A 199 -25.45 -2.96 9.29
C SER A 199 -25.27 -1.52 8.82
N ALA A 200 -24.49 -1.39 7.76
CA ALA A 200 -24.19 -0.17 7.01
C ALA A 200 -25.43 0.67 6.69
N GLY A 201 -25.40 1.94 7.11
CA GLY A 201 -26.33 2.97 6.65
C GLY A 201 -26.99 3.74 7.78
N GLN A 202 -26.28 4.75 8.32
CA GLN A 202 -26.84 6.04 8.82
C GLN A 202 -25.73 6.81 9.56
N ARG A 203 -25.39 8.01 9.04
CA ARG A 203 -24.39 8.93 9.62
C ARG A 203 -25.08 10.26 9.94
N PRO A 204 -25.05 10.74 11.19
CA PRO A 204 -25.33 12.15 11.46
C PRO A 204 -24.15 12.88 12.11
N ALA A 205 -23.99 14.14 11.71
CA ALA A 205 -23.01 15.11 12.20
C ALA A 205 -23.37 15.64 13.61
N ALA A 206 -22.38 16.07 14.40
CA ALA A 206 -22.64 16.75 15.67
C ALA A 206 -21.68 17.92 15.94
N ARG A 207 -22.28 19.04 16.38
CA ARG A 207 -21.64 20.31 16.81
C ARG A 207 -21.42 20.30 18.32
N CYS A 208 -20.40 21.02 18.79
CA CYS A 208 -20.01 21.11 20.19
C CYS A 208 -20.36 22.46 20.83
N ALA A 209 -20.73 22.42 22.11
CA ALA A 209 -20.67 23.54 23.03
C ALA A 209 -20.06 23.05 24.35
N GLY A 210 -18.85 23.53 24.65
CA GLY A 210 -18.14 23.37 25.93
C GLY A 210 -17.69 21.94 26.26
N TRP A 211 -16.48 21.82 26.83
CA TRP A 211 -15.91 20.60 27.42
C TRP A 211 -15.26 19.61 26.42
N LYS A 212 -14.08 19.11 26.82
CA LYS A 212 -13.16 18.29 26.02
C LYS A 212 -13.83 16.96 25.65
N THR A 213 -14.59 17.00 24.56
CA THR A 213 -15.31 15.87 24.00
C THR A 213 -14.51 15.45 22.78
N ALA A 214 -14.01 14.21 22.76
CA ALA A 214 -13.51 13.64 21.52
C ALA A 214 -14.74 13.38 20.63
N THR A 215 -15.11 14.38 19.84
CA THR A 215 -16.15 14.26 18.84
C THR A 215 -15.66 13.29 17.78
N LEU A 216 -16.45 12.26 17.51
CA LEU A 216 -16.30 11.41 16.33
C LEU A 216 -16.54 12.28 15.08
N ALA A 217 -15.50 12.98 14.63
CA ALA A 217 -15.44 13.66 13.36
C ALA A 217 -14.18 13.17 12.65
N MET A 218 -14.38 12.36 11.61
CA MET A 218 -13.32 12.12 10.64
C MET A 218 -12.97 13.48 9.99
N CYS A 219 -11.71 13.90 10.18
CA CYS A 219 -11.01 15.11 9.68
C CYS A 219 -11.49 16.50 10.12
N TRP A 220 -10.54 17.31 10.65
CA TRP A 220 -10.45 18.76 10.45
C TRP A 220 -8.97 19.20 10.41
N PRO A 221 -8.61 20.16 9.54
CA PRO A 221 -8.27 21.48 10.08
C PRO A 221 -9.18 22.57 9.49
N CYS A 222 -9.73 23.43 10.36
CA CYS A 222 -10.37 24.70 9.96
C CYS A 222 -9.30 25.74 9.62
N VAL A 223 -9.56 26.59 8.63
CA VAL A 223 -9.20 28.03 8.68
C VAL A 223 -10.43 28.84 8.19
N PRO A 224 -10.88 29.90 8.91
CA PRO A 224 -12.00 30.74 8.49
C PRO A 224 -11.58 32.00 7.71
N THR A 225 -12.46 32.47 6.84
CA THR A 225 -12.85 33.90 6.78
C THR A 225 -14.30 33.99 7.22
#